data_AF-A0A4R8GPD6-F1
#
_entry.id   AF-A0A4R8GPD6-F1
#
_cell.length_a   1.000
_cell.length_b   1.000
_cell.length_c   1.000
_cell.angle_alpha   90.00
_cell.angle_beta   90.00
_cell.angle_gamma   90.00
#
_symmetry.space_group_name_H-M   'P 1'
#
loop_
_entity.id
_entity.type
_entity.pdbx_description
1 polymer ?
#
loop_
_entity_poly.entity_id
_entity_poly.type
_entity_poly.pdbx_seq_one_letter_code
_entity_poly.pdbx_strand_id
1 'polypeptide(L)'
;MFKEKVTITREKKTDTSNTDGGYSYPDPNVDNSDDVIISDYRCNIDENVSYATGDTGQNISGSAKMVGQLVSQETIKEGDKVNNRYKVIGKPKNYRSKTITQLVRLE
;
A
#
# COMPACT_ATOMS: atom_id res chain seq x y z
N MET A 1 12.05 -15.26 -12.64
CA MET A 1 10.66 -15.10 -13.08
C MET A 1 9.82 -14.68 -11.87
N PHE A 2 8.93 -13.69 -12.02
CA PHE A 2 7.98 -13.30 -10.97
C PHE A 2 6.85 -14.32 -10.92
N LYS A 3 6.44 -14.73 -9.72
CA LYS A 3 5.50 -15.83 -9.49
C LYS A 3 4.07 -15.35 -9.34
N GLU A 4 3.87 -14.12 -8.90
CA GLU A 4 2.57 -13.57 -8.56
C GLU A 4 2.21 -12.37 -9.42
N LYS A 5 0.90 -12.18 -9.58
CA LYS A 5 0.30 -10.97 -10.16
C LYS A 5 -0.57 -10.32 -9.10
N VAL A 6 -0.36 -9.03 -8.90
CA VAL A 6 -1.09 -8.25 -7.89
C VAL A 6 -1.66 -6.97 -8.49
N THR A 7 -2.81 -6.57 -7.97
CA THR A 7 -3.40 -5.26 -8.23
C THR A 7 -2.91 -4.30 -7.17
N ILE A 8 -2.42 -3.14 -7.60
CA ILE A 8 -2.04 -2.04 -6.72
C ILE A 8 -3.09 -0.96 -6.85
N THR A 9 -3.73 -0.61 -5.73
CA THR A 9 -4.73 0.45 -5.64
C THR A 9 -4.26 1.55 -4.71
N ARG A 10 -4.80 2.76 -4.86
CA ARG A 10 -4.48 3.91 -4.03
C ARG A 10 -5.77 4.52 -3.52
N GLU A 11 -5.83 4.76 -2.20
CA GLU A 11 -6.92 5.52 -1.61
C GLU A 11 -6.94 6.93 -2.21
N LYS A 12 -8.09 7.31 -2.76
CA LYS A 12 -8.31 8.65 -3.29
C LYS A 12 -8.31 9.62 -2.11
N LYS A 13 -7.35 10.56 -2.08
CA LYS A 13 -7.41 11.64 -1.11
C LYS A 13 -8.55 12.55 -1.50
N THR A 14 -9.57 12.61 -0.66
CA THR A 14 -10.59 13.64 -0.75
C THR A 14 -9.93 14.94 -0.37
N ASP A 15 -9.75 15.85 -1.34
CA ASP A 15 -9.36 17.22 -1.05
C ASP A 15 -10.50 17.85 -0.25
N THR A 16 -10.45 17.73 1.07
CA THR A 16 -11.20 18.61 1.96
C THR A 16 -10.46 19.95 1.98
N SER A 17 -10.46 20.66 0.84
CA SER A 17 -9.99 22.03 0.79
C SER A 17 -11.00 22.90 1.52
N ASN A 18 -10.66 23.23 2.77
CA ASN A 18 -11.32 24.13 3.69
C ASN A 18 -12.10 25.29 3.05
N THR A 19 -13.30 25.57 3.57
CA THR A 19 -13.71 26.97 3.79
C THR A 19 -14.63 27.05 5.00
N ASP A 20 -14.08 27.64 6.07
CA ASP A 20 -14.75 28.41 7.13
C ASP A 20 -15.95 27.80 7.90
N GLY A 21 -15.72 27.50 9.19
CA GLY A 21 -16.71 27.69 10.27
C GLY A 21 -18.14 27.20 10.07
N GLY A 22 -18.36 25.94 9.67
CA GLY A 22 -19.71 25.37 9.64
C GLY A 22 -19.67 23.85 9.63
N TYR A 23 -20.61 23.21 10.34
CA TYR A 23 -20.79 21.76 10.37
C TYR A 23 -20.73 21.17 8.95
N SER A 24 -19.58 20.62 8.57
CA SER A 24 -19.39 20.01 7.25
C SER A 24 -19.97 18.60 7.30
N TYR A 25 -21.14 18.44 6.69
CA TYR A 25 -21.66 17.13 6.36
C TYR A 25 -20.73 16.51 5.30
N PRO A 26 -20.26 15.26 5.49
CA PRO A 26 -19.54 14.58 4.42
C PRO A 26 -20.44 14.51 3.19
N ASP A 27 -19.97 15.03 2.05
CA ASP A 27 -20.72 14.98 0.80
C ASP A 27 -20.93 13.50 0.43
N PRO A 28 -22.20 13.03 0.37
CA PRO A 28 -22.51 11.62 0.11
C PRO A 28 -22.13 11.17 -1.31
N ASN A 29 -21.73 12.09 -2.19
CA ASN A 29 -21.28 11.79 -3.56
C ASN A 29 -19.75 11.66 -3.67
N VAL A 30 -19.02 11.76 -2.57
CA VAL A 30 -17.58 11.50 -2.56
C VAL A 30 -17.37 10.01 -2.78
N ASP A 31 -16.98 9.69 -4.01
CA ASP A 31 -16.59 8.35 -4.41
C ASP A 31 -15.31 7.95 -3.66
N ASN A 32 -15.51 7.23 -2.55
CA ASN A 32 -14.45 6.66 -1.71
C ASN A 32 -13.82 5.40 -2.34
N SER A 33 -13.95 5.22 -3.65
CA SER A 33 -13.32 4.09 -4.35
C SER A 33 -11.80 4.29 -4.44
N ASP A 34 -11.07 3.18 -4.29
CA ASP A 34 -9.63 3.16 -4.51
C ASP A 34 -9.34 3.24 -6.03
N ASP A 35 -8.43 4.12 -6.42
CA ASP A 35 -7.96 4.20 -7.81
C ASP A 35 -7.04 3.02 -8.12
N VAL A 36 -7.29 2.30 -9.21
CA VAL A 36 -6.41 1.21 -9.67
C VAL A 36 -5.17 1.81 -10.34
N ILE A 37 -4.01 1.65 -9.71
CA ILE A 37 -2.73 2.13 -10.22
C ILE A 37 -2.11 1.13 -11.20
N ILE A 38 -2.12 -0.16 -10.85
CA ILE A 38 -1.65 -1.25 -11.72
C ILE A 38 -2.53 -2.48 -11.49
N SER A 39 -3.09 -3.09 -12.54
CA SER A 39 -3.92 -4.30 -12.44
C SER A 39 -3.14 -5.62 -12.45
N ASP A 40 -2.01 -5.68 -13.15
CA ASP A 40 -1.26 -6.90 -13.41
C ASP A 40 0.23 -6.75 -13.02
N TYR A 41 0.49 -6.23 -11.83
CA TYR A 41 1.87 -6.04 -11.38
C TYR A 41 2.51 -7.40 -11.07
N ARG A 42 3.57 -7.75 -11.81
CA ARG A 42 4.29 -9.01 -11.63
C ARG A 42 5.30 -8.87 -10.52
N CYS A 43 5.12 -9.59 -9.42
CA CYS A 43 6.02 -9.54 -8.28
C CYS A 43 6.19 -10.89 -7.57
N ASN A 44 7.06 -10.89 -6.58
CA ASN A 44 7.13 -11.89 -5.53
C ASN A 44 6.98 -11.15 -4.21
N ILE A 45 6.08 -11.62 -3.34
CA ILE A 45 5.94 -11.14 -1.98
C ILE A 45 6.58 -12.17 -1.04
N ASP A 46 7.50 -11.71 -0.20
CA ASP A 46 8.14 -12.49 0.85
C ASP A 46 7.62 -11.96 2.19
N GLU A 47 6.74 -12.73 2.83
CA GLU A 47 6.20 -12.40 4.14
C GLU A 47 7.14 -12.89 5.24
N ASN A 48 7.58 -11.98 6.10
CA ASN A 48 8.29 -12.31 7.31
C ASN A 48 7.45 -11.88 8.52
N VAL A 49 6.68 -12.82 9.05
CA VAL A 49 5.90 -12.65 10.27
C VAL A 49 6.85 -12.76 11.45
N SER A 50 7.16 -11.63 12.08
CA SER A 50 7.94 -11.60 13.31
C SER A 50 6.99 -11.41 14.50
N TYR A 51 6.96 -12.38 15.41
CA TYR A 51 6.23 -12.27 16.67
C TYR A 51 7.06 -11.46 17.66
N ALA A 52 6.80 -10.15 17.75
CA ALA A 52 7.36 -9.35 18.83
C ALA A 52 6.45 -9.48 20.05
N THR A 53 6.72 -10.47 20.90
CA THR A 53 6.07 -10.61 22.21
C THR A 53 6.59 -9.51 23.14
N GLY A 54 6.01 -8.32 23.08
CA GLY A 54 6.10 -7.36 24.17
C GLY A 54 5.16 -7.77 25.30
N ASP A 55 5.46 -7.40 26.55
CA ASP A 55 4.69 -7.76 27.77
C ASP A 55 3.19 -7.40 27.75
N THR A 56 2.70 -6.73 26.70
CA THR A 56 1.28 -6.39 26.46
C THR A 56 0.62 -7.17 25.30
N GLY A 57 1.33 -8.03 24.57
CA GLY A 57 0.76 -8.95 23.57
C GLY A 57 0.20 -8.34 22.28
N GLN A 58 0.33 -7.03 22.04
CA GLN A 58 -0.41 -6.33 20.96
C GLN A 58 0.39 -5.94 19.70
N ASN A 59 1.69 -6.25 19.59
CA ASN A 59 2.47 -5.83 18.43
C ASN A 59 2.75 -7.00 17.46
N ILE A 60 1.70 -7.48 16.79
CA ILE A 60 1.87 -8.31 15.59
C ILE A 60 2.15 -7.36 14.42
N SER A 61 3.43 -7.12 14.12
CA SER A 61 3.82 -6.38 12.93
C SER A 61 4.22 -7.37 11.83
N GLY A 62 3.25 -7.70 10.97
CA GLY A 62 3.51 -8.52 9.78
C GLY A 62 4.24 -7.70 8.72
N SER A 63 5.57 -7.79 8.69
CA SER A 63 6.38 -7.15 7.65
C SER A 63 6.47 -8.05 6.42
N ALA A 64 6.25 -7.49 5.24
CA ALA A 64 6.41 -8.19 3.98
C ALA A 64 7.31 -7.38 3.04
N LYS A 65 8.02 -8.07 2.16
CA LYS A 65 8.88 -7.46 1.16
C LYS A 65 8.39 -7.85 -0.21
N MET A 66 8.04 -6.85 -1.02
CA MET A 66 7.66 -7.06 -2.41
C MET A 66 8.84 -6.75 -3.33
N VAL A 67 9.13 -7.69 -4.23
CA VAL A 67 10.12 -7.53 -5.31
C VAL A 67 9.44 -7.80 -6.63
N GLY A 68 9.26 -6.77 -7.45
CA GLY A 68 8.54 -6.87 -8.72
C GLY A 68 9.25 -6.26 -9.91
N GLN A 69 8.52 -6.22 -11.02
CA GLN A 69 8.96 -5.62 -12.28
C GLN A 69 9.36 -4.17 -12.06
N LEU A 70 10.40 -3.72 -12.77
CA LEU A 70 10.83 -2.33 -12.71
C LEU A 70 9.68 -1.41 -13.14
N VAL A 71 9.27 -0.53 -12.24
CA VAL A 71 8.33 0.57 -12.50
C VAL A 71 8.96 1.90 -12.13
N SER A 72 8.37 2.99 -12.62
CA SER A 72 8.80 4.33 -12.18
C SER A 72 8.66 4.44 -10.66
N GLN A 73 9.59 5.13 -10.01
CA GLN A 73 9.54 5.34 -8.55
C GLN A 73 8.29 6.13 -8.12
N GLU A 74 7.64 6.82 -9.05
CA GLU A 74 6.41 7.57 -8.80
C GLU A 74 5.14 6.71 -8.94
N THR A 75 5.24 5.51 -9.51
CA THR A 75 4.08 4.65 -9.75
C THR A 75 3.54 4.11 -8.44
N ILE A 76 4.40 3.43 -7.67
CA ILE A 76 4.05 2.88 -6.36
C ILE A 76 4.45 3.89 -5.28
N LYS A 77 3.56 4.19 -4.34
CA LYS A 77 3.79 5.14 -3.25
C LYS A 77 3.44 4.53 -1.91
N GLU A 78 3.98 5.14 -0.86
CA GLU A 78 3.58 4.82 0.51
C GLU A 78 2.07 5.05 0.68
N GLY A 79 1.40 4.08 1.30
CA GLY A 79 -0.04 4.08 1.46
C GLY A 79 -0.81 3.30 0.39
N ASP A 80 -0.19 2.94 -0.73
CA ASP A 80 -0.82 2.09 -1.75
C ASP A 80 -1.15 0.71 -1.19
N LYS A 81 -2.26 0.14 -1.61
CA LYS A 81 -2.70 -1.20 -1.24
C LYS A 81 -2.34 -2.20 -2.32
N VAL A 82 -1.85 -3.36 -1.92
CA VAL A 82 -1.52 -4.48 -2.80
C VAL A 82 -2.52 -5.61 -2.54
N ASN A 83 -3.34 -5.94 -3.55
CA ASN A 83 -4.45 -6.90 -3.47
C ASN A 83 -5.42 -6.65 -2.30
N ASN A 84 -5.48 -5.42 -1.78
CA ASN A 84 -6.19 -5.08 -0.54
C ASN A 84 -5.78 -5.93 0.69
N ARG A 85 -4.62 -6.61 0.62
CA ARG A 85 -4.07 -7.49 1.66
C ARG A 85 -2.83 -6.91 2.32
N TYR A 86 -2.13 -6.02 1.61
CA TYR A 86 -0.97 -5.34 2.13
C TYR A 86 -1.05 -3.86 1.84
N LYS A 87 -0.35 -3.08 2.64
CA LYS A 87 -0.15 -1.65 2.45
C LYS A 87 1.35 -1.37 2.30
N VAL A 88 1.70 -0.53 1.34
CA VAL A 88 3.09 -0.12 1.11
C VAL A 88 3.53 0.80 2.24
N ILE A 89 4.59 0.39 2.95
CA ILE A 89 5.23 1.18 3.99
C ILE A 89 6.60 1.64 3.48
N GLY A 90 6.79 2.96 3.37
CA GLY A 90 8.01 3.56 2.84
C GLY A 90 8.13 3.62 1.31
N LYS A 91 9.23 4.25 0.87
CA LYS A 91 9.47 4.55 -0.55
C LYS A 91 10.02 3.33 -1.31
N PRO A 92 9.44 2.96 -2.46
CA PRO A 92 9.99 1.91 -3.31
C PRO A 92 11.40 2.27 -3.80
N LYS A 93 12.27 1.27 -3.87
CA LYS A 93 13.64 1.39 -4.36
C LYS A 93 13.82 0.57 -5.62
N ASN A 94 14.43 1.17 -6.63
CA ASN A 94 14.80 0.47 -7.85
C ASN A 94 16.23 -0.07 -7.72
N TYR A 95 16.41 -1.38 -7.88
CA TYR A 95 17.69 -2.05 -7.77
C TYR A 95 17.81 -3.19 -8.77
N ARG A 96 18.88 -3.20 -9.58
CA ARG A 96 19.17 -4.24 -10.60
C ARG A 96 17.93 -4.60 -11.45
N SER A 97 17.28 -3.59 -12.02
CA SER A 97 16.09 -3.74 -12.88
C SER A 97 14.87 -4.36 -12.17
N LYS A 98 14.74 -4.15 -10.87
CA LYS A 98 13.59 -4.57 -10.06
C LYS A 98 13.15 -3.43 -9.15
N THR A 99 11.87 -3.37 -8.86
CA THR A 99 11.32 -2.47 -7.83
C THR A 99 11.13 -3.25 -6.55
N ILE A 100 11.72 -2.76 -5.47
CA ILE A 100 11.70 -3.35 -4.14
C ILE A 100 10.93 -2.41 -3.22
N THR A 101 9.94 -2.91 -2.51
CA THR A 101 9.22 -2.11 -1.50
C THR A 101 8.94 -2.92 -0.26
N GLN A 102 8.77 -2.22 0.85
CA GLN A 102 8.31 -2.80 2.10
C GLN A 102 6.79 -2.68 2.16
N LEU A 103 6.17 -3.73 2.70
CA LEU A 103 4.75 -3.90 2.84
C LEU A 103 4.45 -4.23 4.30
N VAL A 104 3.28 -3.84 4.77
CA VAL A 104 2.66 -4.37 5.99
C VAL A 104 1.41 -5.11 5.61
N ARG A 105 1.12 -6.23 6.26
CA ARG A 105 -0.14 -6.94 6.06
C ARG A 105 -1.30 -6.14 6.69
N LEU A 106 -2.39 -6.03 5.97
CA LEU A 106 -3.67 -5.50 6.46
C LEU A 106 -4.44 -6.69 7.06
N GLU A 107 -4.92 -6.54 8.29
CA GLU A 107 -5.79 -7.54 8.95
C GLU A 107 -7.23 -7.49 8.42
#